data_AF-A0A944SDH8-F1
#
_entry.id   AF-A0A944SDH8-F1
#
_cell.length_a   1.000
_cell.length_b   1.000
_cell.length_c   1.000
_cell.angle_alpha   90.00
_cell.angle_beta   90.00
_cell.angle_gamma   90.00
#
_symmetry.space_group_name_H-M   'P 1'
#
loop_
_entity.id
_entity.type
_entity.pdbx_description
1 polymer ?
#
loop_
_entity_poly.entity_id
_entity_poly.type
_entity_poly.pdbx_seq_one_letter_code
_entity_poly.pdbx_strand_id
1 'polypeptide(L)'
;MSQSDGEKGIVLLPISHVDHGNINELSRHLGEGFSQIGLDPVFIDMRDGMAPAVDAIIEWVSTGRVRLYVTVNALGFPHQSQDLFAKNDVKLFFMSLDHPSYVVDLIMEIPAGAGVSFPTKSNIPLAQNGLRKDVAFHHILHASHERTVRSWDERDIPIFLVGNLEENPAAMKHRWKEQGNDVARVLREMEIVYRENPLIALEEVGAEALRREIQHQVDMRSFLNLLVLFDRYNRSVCRKRLLDAIPDLPVTVVGNWDGYPAEKRAKASFLGPVDSPVVAEMVGRSKIVLDVLPTYYGS
;
A
#
# COMPACT_ATOMS: atom_id res chain seq x y z
N MET A 1 -23.93 22.63 -37.43
CA MET A 1 -24.28 22.03 -36.12
C MET A 1 -23.00 21.99 -35.31
N SER A 2 -22.78 22.99 -34.44
CA SER A 2 -21.67 22.96 -33.49
C SER A 2 -22.00 21.93 -32.42
N GLN A 3 -21.18 20.90 -32.26
CA GLN A 3 -21.18 20.14 -31.02
C GLN A 3 -20.85 21.15 -29.92
N SER A 4 -21.76 21.32 -28.96
CA SER A 4 -21.42 21.99 -27.71
C SER A 4 -20.24 21.21 -27.12
N ASP A 5 -19.11 21.88 -26.91
CA ASP A 5 -18.06 21.38 -26.02
C ASP A 5 -18.72 21.15 -24.65
N GLY A 6 -19.17 19.92 -24.41
CA GLY A 6 -19.77 19.54 -23.14
C GLY A 6 -18.73 19.75 -22.06
N GLU A 7 -19.07 20.49 -21.00
CA GLU A 7 -18.17 20.70 -19.88
C GLU A 7 -17.63 19.35 -19.38
N LYS A 8 -16.30 19.24 -19.31
CA LYS A 8 -15.63 18.02 -18.84
C LYS A 8 -16.10 17.68 -17.43
N GLY A 9 -16.36 16.39 -17.20
CA GLY A 9 -16.66 15.86 -15.87
C GLY A 9 -15.44 15.97 -14.97
N ILE A 10 -15.66 16.29 -13.69
CA ILE A 10 -14.59 16.52 -12.72
C ILE A 10 -14.27 15.25 -11.93
N VAL A 11 -12.98 15.03 -11.65
CA VAL A 11 -12.48 14.05 -10.69
C VAL A 11 -11.81 14.77 -9.53
N LEU A 12 -12.25 14.50 -8.31
CA LEU A 12 -11.63 15.05 -7.11
C LEU A 12 -10.55 14.11 -6.57
N LEU A 13 -9.37 14.66 -6.28
CA LEU A 13 -8.18 13.94 -5.81
C LEU A 13 -7.59 14.63 -4.57
N PRO A 14 -7.68 14.01 -3.38
CA PRO A 14 -7.08 14.59 -2.17
C PRO A 14 -5.55 14.56 -2.19
N ILE A 15 -4.95 15.60 -1.61
CA ILE A 15 -3.51 15.69 -1.29
C ILE A 15 -3.34 16.16 0.16
N SER A 16 -2.31 15.70 0.87
CA SER A 16 -2.06 16.13 2.26
C SER A 16 -0.58 16.15 2.65
N HIS A 17 -0.28 16.41 3.92
CA HIS A 17 1.01 16.07 4.53
C HIS A 17 1.14 14.55 4.67
N VAL A 18 1.77 13.91 3.67
CA VAL A 18 2.10 12.49 3.67
C VAL A 18 3.61 12.30 3.70
N ASP A 19 4.07 11.32 4.47
CA ASP A 19 5.50 11.02 4.59
C ASP A 19 6.12 10.76 3.22
N HIS A 20 7.25 11.44 2.96
CA HIS A 20 8.05 11.33 1.74
C HIS A 20 7.32 11.63 0.41
N GLY A 21 6.07 12.13 0.43
CA GLY A 21 5.35 12.64 -0.74
C GLY A 21 4.75 11.60 -1.70
N ASN A 22 4.90 10.29 -1.44
CA ASN A 22 4.51 9.21 -2.37
C ASN A 22 3.04 9.26 -2.80
N ILE A 23 2.12 9.43 -1.85
CA ILE A 23 0.67 9.44 -2.13
C ILE A 23 0.28 10.65 -2.97
N ASN A 24 0.83 11.84 -2.65
CA ASN A 24 0.57 13.06 -3.41
C ASN A 24 1.05 12.92 -4.85
N GLU A 25 2.21 12.29 -5.05
CA GLU A 25 2.75 12.06 -6.38
C GLU A 25 1.90 11.07 -7.20
N LEU A 26 1.40 10.00 -6.57
CA LEU A 26 0.45 9.11 -7.21
C LEU A 26 -0.85 9.84 -7.59
N SER A 27 -1.39 10.68 -6.69
CA SER A 27 -2.58 11.50 -6.99
C SER A 27 -2.37 12.38 -8.21
N ARG A 28 -1.19 13.01 -8.37
CA ARG A 28 -0.88 13.82 -9.56
C ARG A 28 -0.92 13.02 -10.85
N HIS A 29 -0.26 11.87 -10.87
CA HIS A 29 -0.23 11.01 -12.06
C HIS A 29 -1.60 10.40 -12.38
N LEU A 30 -2.41 10.09 -11.37
CA LEU A 30 -3.82 9.75 -11.58
C LEU A 30 -4.56 10.91 -12.26
N GLY A 31 -4.33 12.15 -11.83
CA GLY A 31 -4.90 13.34 -12.46
C GLY A 31 -4.51 13.50 -13.92
N GLU A 32 -3.25 13.26 -14.27
CA GLU A 32 -2.78 13.23 -15.67
C GLU A 32 -3.48 12.16 -16.48
N GLY A 33 -3.59 10.93 -15.94
CA GLY A 33 -4.32 9.84 -16.58
C GLY A 33 -5.81 10.16 -16.80
N PHE A 34 -6.47 10.78 -15.82
CA PHE A 34 -7.86 11.23 -15.96
C PHE A 34 -8.02 12.33 -17.02
N SER A 35 -7.05 13.24 -17.11
CA SER A 35 -7.01 14.29 -18.14
C SER A 35 -6.94 13.71 -19.54
N GLN A 36 -6.16 12.63 -19.74
CA GLN A 36 -6.02 11.95 -21.03
C GLN A 36 -7.32 11.29 -21.50
N ILE A 37 -8.20 10.88 -20.58
CA ILE A 37 -9.52 10.31 -20.92
C ILE A 37 -10.64 11.35 -20.93
N GLY A 38 -10.30 12.64 -20.89
CA GLY A 38 -11.27 13.73 -21.06
C GLY A 38 -11.97 14.18 -19.76
N LEU A 39 -11.48 13.76 -18.60
CA LEU A 39 -11.94 14.28 -17.30
C LEU A 39 -11.04 15.43 -16.82
N ASP A 40 -11.53 16.23 -15.87
CA ASP A 40 -10.82 17.37 -15.31
C ASP A 40 -10.43 17.08 -13.84
N PRO A 41 -9.13 16.88 -13.53
CA PRO A 41 -8.70 16.60 -12.18
C PRO A 41 -8.64 17.87 -11.33
N VAL A 42 -9.27 17.84 -10.17
CA VAL A 42 -9.20 18.89 -9.16
C VAL A 42 -8.57 18.32 -7.89
N PHE A 43 -7.50 18.96 -7.42
CA PHE A 43 -6.81 18.54 -6.21
C PHE A 43 -7.41 19.22 -4.99
N ILE A 44 -7.88 18.43 -4.03
CA ILE A 44 -8.39 18.93 -2.75
C ILE A 44 -7.23 18.97 -1.77
N ASP A 45 -6.80 20.18 -1.41
CA ASP A 45 -5.73 20.37 -0.46
C ASP A 45 -6.21 20.17 0.98
N MET A 46 -5.67 19.16 1.64
CA MET A 46 -5.98 18.84 3.04
C MET A 46 -4.91 19.33 4.02
N ARG A 47 -3.84 19.98 3.52
CA ARG A 47 -2.73 20.47 4.35
C ARG A 47 -3.16 21.60 5.29
N ASP A 48 -4.14 22.39 4.85
CA ASP A 48 -4.72 23.49 5.64
C ASP A 48 -5.77 23.00 6.66
N GLY A 49 -5.99 21.69 6.75
CA GLY A 49 -6.89 21.05 7.71
C GLY A 49 -8.15 20.46 7.07
N MET A 50 -8.89 19.69 7.88
CA MET A 50 -10.07 18.94 7.41
C MET A 50 -11.25 19.84 7.05
N ALA A 51 -11.51 20.90 7.84
CA ALA A 51 -12.69 21.74 7.62
C ALA A 51 -12.64 22.49 6.26
N PRO A 52 -11.54 23.18 5.90
CA PRO A 52 -11.41 23.80 4.57
C PRO A 52 -11.53 22.78 3.42
N ALA A 53 -10.97 21.57 3.60
CA ALA A 53 -11.07 20.51 2.60
C ALA A 53 -12.52 20.04 2.41
N VAL A 54 -13.28 19.88 3.50
CA VAL A 54 -14.70 19.51 3.44
C VAL A 54 -15.52 20.59 2.76
N ASP A 55 -15.28 21.87 3.07
CA ASP A 55 -15.97 22.99 2.41
C ASP A 55 -15.70 23.01 0.90
N ALA A 56 -14.44 22.81 0.50
CA ALA A 56 -14.06 22.70 -0.91
C ALA A 56 -14.72 21.50 -1.61
N ILE A 57 -14.79 20.34 -0.95
CA ILE A 57 -15.51 19.16 -1.47
C ILE A 57 -16.99 19.49 -1.68
N ILE A 58 -17.63 20.14 -0.70
CA ILE A 58 -19.04 20.52 -0.80
C ILE A 58 -19.27 21.47 -1.96
N GLU A 59 -18.43 22.48 -2.11
CA GLU A 59 -18.48 23.45 -3.20
C GLU A 59 -18.41 22.76 -4.56
N TRP A 60 -17.39 21.93 -4.77
CA TRP A 60 -17.19 21.22 -6.03
C TRP A 60 -18.33 20.24 -6.33
N VAL A 61 -18.75 19.43 -5.36
CA VAL A 61 -19.82 18.45 -5.58
C VAL A 61 -21.14 19.15 -5.91
N SER A 62 -21.41 20.31 -5.30
CA SER A 62 -22.61 21.11 -5.56
C SER A 62 -22.68 21.70 -6.98
N THR A 63 -21.57 21.72 -7.73
CA THR A 63 -21.59 22.11 -9.14
C THR A 63 -22.31 21.10 -10.04
N GLY A 64 -22.52 19.86 -9.58
CA GLY A 64 -23.09 18.78 -10.39
C GLY A 64 -22.16 18.26 -11.49
N ARG A 65 -20.93 18.79 -11.58
CA ARG A 65 -19.92 18.38 -12.58
C ARG A 65 -19.02 17.26 -12.10
N VAL A 66 -18.91 17.06 -10.79
CA VAL A 66 -18.11 15.98 -10.20
C VAL A 66 -18.74 14.64 -10.58
N ARG A 67 -17.91 13.73 -11.12
CA ARG A 67 -18.31 12.37 -11.50
C ARG A 67 -17.69 11.33 -10.58
N LEU A 68 -16.50 11.61 -10.07
CA LEU A 68 -15.70 10.67 -9.33
C LEU A 68 -14.92 11.39 -8.21
N TYR A 69 -14.84 10.75 -7.05
CA TYR A 69 -13.94 11.12 -5.97
C TYR A 69 -13.02 9.94 -5.71
N VAL A 70 -11.72 10.14 -5.93
CA VAL A 70 -10.71 9.08 -5.80
C VAL A 70 -9.87 9.35 -4.56
N THR A 71 -9.89 8.42 -3.62
CA THR A 71 -8.99 8.43 -2.46
C THR A 71 -7.89 7.42 -2.66
N VAL A 72 -6.66 7.77 -2.28
CA VAL A 72 -5.52 6.85 -2.26
C VAL A 72 -5.20 6.54 -0.81
N ASN A 73 -5.24 5.26 -0.44
CA ASN A 73 -5.01 4.79 0.93
C ASN A 73 -5.76 5.61 2.01
N ALA A 74 -7.00 5.97 1.70
CA ALA A 74 -7.97 6.61 2.59
C ALA A 74 -7.71 8.10 2.81
N LEU A 75 -6.72 8.63 2.11
CA LEU A 75 -6.43 10.04 2.13
C LEU A 75 -7.66 10.82 1.69
N GLY A 76 -8.15 11.68 2.59
CA GLY A 76 -9.35 12.47 2.36
C GLY A 76 -10.62 11.66 2.27
N PHE A 77 -10.71 10.50 2.92
CA PHE A 77 -11.95 9.75 2.94
C PHE A 77 -13.09 10.59 3.57
N PRO A 78 -14.23 10.79 2.88
CA PRO A 78 -15.21 11.78 3.26
C PRO A 78 -16.24 11.19 4.25
N HIS A 79 -15.79 10.77 5.44
CA HIS A 79 -16.66 10.14 6.46
C HIS A 79 -17.94 10.93 6.75
N GLN A 80 -17.87 12.27 6.73
CA GLN A 80 -18.98 13.17 7.09
C GLN A 80 -19.83 13.62 5.90
N SER A 81 -19.43 13.31 4.66
CA SER A 81 -20.07 13.86 3.46
C SER A 81 -20.58 12.79 2.50
N GLN A 82 -20.61 11.52 2.90
CA GLN A 82 -21.03 10.40 2.04
C GLN A 82 -22.43 10.62 1.41
N ASP A 83 -23.38 11.13 2.18
CA ASP A 83 -24.74 11.44 1.70
C ASP A 83 -24.74 12.48 0.57
N LEU A 84 -23.80 13.42 0.58
CA LEU A 84 -23.65 14.42 -0.48
C LEU A 84 -23.25 13.76 -1.81
N PHE A 85 -22.34 12.78 -1.77
CA PHE A 85 -21.92 12.05 -2.96
C PHE A 85 -23.09 11.25 -3.54
N ALA A 86 -23.84 10.54 -2.68
CA ALA A 86 -25.02 9.79 -3.11
C ALA A 86 -26.10 10.71 -3.73
N LYS A 87 -26.38 11.86 -3.10
CA LYS A 87 -27.36 12.84 -3.60
C LYS A 87 -27.00 13.41 -4.99
N ASN A 88 -25.71 13.54 -5.28
CA ASN A 88 -25.21 14.13 -6.53
C ASN A 88 -24.72 13.07 -7.54
N ASP A 89 -25.01 11.79 -7.31
CA ASP A 89 -24.54 10.65 -8.12
C ASP A 89 -23.02 10.66 -8.38
N VAL A 90 -22.24 11.11 -7.40
CA VAL A 90 -20.78 11.07 -7.47
C VAL A 90 -20.31 9.68 -7.04
N LYS A 91 -19.52 9.03 -7.90
CA LYS A 91 -18.93 7.73 -7.56
C LYS A 91 -17.76 7.91 -6.60
N LEU A 92 -17.70 7.08 -5.57
CA LEU A 92 -16.56 6.99 -4.67
C LEU A 92 -15.67 5.83 -5.09
N PHE A 93 -14.38 6.10 -5.22
CA PHE A 93 -13.39 5.08 -5.51
C PHE A 93 -12.23 5.17 -4.52
N PHE A 94 -11.89 4.04 -3.90
CA PHE A 94 -10.78 3.92 -2.97
C PHE A 94 -9.69 3.04 -3.59
N MET A 95 -8.55 3.65 -3.87
CA MET A 95 -7.35 2.97 -4.32
C MET A 95 -6.49 2.60 -3.11
N SER A 96 -6.62 1.35 -2.64
CA SER A 96 -5.74 0.84 -1.60
C SER A 96 -4.37 0.53 -2.17
N LEU A 97 -3.32 0.94 -1.45
CA LEU A 97 -1.96 0.54 -1.77
C LEU A 97 -1.48 -0.65 -0.92
N ASP A 98 -2.29 -1.04 0.07
CA ASP A 98 -1.97 -2.04 1.07
C ASP A 98 -2.82 -3.31 0.92
N HIS A 99 -2.47 -4.35 1.68
CA HIS A 99 -3.29 -5.56 1.78
C HIS A 99 -4.61 -5.26 2.54
N PRO A 100 -5.76 -5.90 2.22
CA PRO A 100 -7.06 -5.61 2.84
C PRO A 100 -7.05 -5.64 4.37
N SER A 101 -6.20 -6.46 4.97
CA SER A 101 -6.03 -6.54 6.43
C SER A 101 -5.57 -5.25 7.09
N TYR A 102 -4.89 -4.34 6.36
CA TYR A 102 -4.44 -3.05 6.88
C TYR A 102 -5.53 -1.97 6.86
N VAL A 103 -6.58 -2.17 6.06
CA VAL A 103 -7.60 -1.14 5.78
C VAL A 103 -9.01 -1.66 6.07
N VAL A 104 -9.13 -2.68 6.92
CA VAL A 104 -10.43 -3.33 7.21
C VAL A 104 -11.45 -2.34 7.75
N ASP A 105 -11.08 -1.50 8.72
CA ASP A 105 -12.01 -0.56 9.34
C ASP A 105 -12.57 0.40 8.27
N LEU A 106 -11.72 0.86 7.36
CA LEU A 106 -12.15 1.68 6.23
C LEU A 106 -13.10 0.94 5.28
N ILE A 107 -12.76 -0.30 4.88
CA ILE A 107 -13.63 -1.10 4.00
C ILE A 107 -15.03 -1.26 4.62
N MET A 108 -15.11 -1.39 5.95
CA MET A 108 -16.37 -1.52 6.66
C MET A 108 -17.17 -0.20 6.70
N GLU A 109 -16.51 0.95 6.58
CA GLU A 109 -17.13 2.29 6.59
C GLU A 109 -17.47 2.83 5.19
N ILE A 110 -17.04 2.15 4.13
CA ILE A 110 -17.32 2.56 2.75
C ILE A 110 -18.82 2.36 2.42
N PRO A 111 -19.46 3.36 1.78
CA PRO A 111 -20.87 3.26 1.41
C PRO A 111 -21.07 2.24 0.28
N ALA A 112 -22.26 1.62 0.25
CA ALA A 112 -22.63 0.66 -0.78
C ALA A 112 -22.52 1.27 -2.18
N GLY A 113 -22.06 0.48 -3.15
CA GLY A 113 -21.86 0.93 -4.53
C GLY A 113 -20.59 1.75 -4.80
N ALA A 114 -19.75 1.98 -3.79
CA ALA A 114 -18.39 2.45 -4.00
C ALA A 114 -17.49 1.36 -4.60
N GLY A 115 -16.41 1.79 -5.26
CA GLY A 115 -15.35 0.91 -5.76
C GLY A 115 -14.13 0.92 -4.84
N VAL A 116 -13.51 -0.24 -4.67
CA VAL A 116 -12.25 -0.43 -3.95
C VAL A 116 -11.28 -1.16 -4.86
N SER A 117 -10.02 -0.73 -4.92
CA SER A 117 -8.97 -1.48 -5.59
C SER A 117 -7.84 -1.90 -4.68
N PHE A 118 -7.23 -3.04 -5.02
CA PHE A 118 -6.04 -3.59 -4.39
C PHE A 118 -4.98 -3.91 -5.44
N PRO A 119 -3.68 -3.85 -5.06
CA PRO A 119 -2.57 -4.06 -5.99
C PRO A 119 -2.31 -5.51 -6.37
N THR A 120 -2.85 -6.46 -5.60
CA THR A 120 -2.63 -7.90 -5.81
C THR A 120 -3.97 -8.58 -6.05
N LYS A 121 -4.02 -9.48 -7.04
CA LYS A 121 -5.26 -10.16 -7.45
C LYS A 121 -5.80 -11.10 -6.36
N SER A 122 -4.93 -11.72 -5.57
CA SER A 122 -5.29 -12.61 -4.45
C SER A 122 -6.09 -11.89 -3.35
N ASN A 123 -5.93 -10.58 -3.21
CA ASN A 123 -6.64 -9.77 -2.22
C ASN A 123 -8.15 -9.68 -2.51
N ILE A 124 -8.56 -9.86 -3.77
CA ILE A 124 -9.95 -9.65 -4.20
C ILE A 124 -10.90 -10.69 -3.61
N PRO A 125 -10.62 -12.02 -3.68
CA PRO A 125 -11.43 -13.02 -3.00
C PRO A 125 -11.56 -12.81 -1.49
N LEU A 126 -10.50 -12.40 -0.79
CA LEU A 126 -10.55 -12.11 0.65
C LEU A 126 -11.56 -10.99 0.94
N ALA A 127 -11.47 -9.89 0.19
CA ALA A 127 -12.34 -8.73 0.40
C ALA A 127 -13.81 -9.03 0.06
N GLN A 128 -14.05 -9.67 -1.10
CA GLN A 128 -15.41 -9.99 -1.58
C GLN A 128 -16.13 -11.03 -0.72
N ASN A 129 -15.43 -12.08 -0.28
CA ASN A 129 -16.05 -13.18 0.45
C ASN A 129 -15.97 -13.00 1.97
N GLY A 130 -14.93 -12.33 2.45
CA GLY A 130 -14.64 -12.19 3.88
C GLY A 130 -15.10 -10.88 4.51
N LEU A 131 -15.20 -9.79 3.74
CA LEU A 131 -15.47 -8.45 4.30
C LEU A 131 -16.84 -7.91 3.90
N ARG A 132 -17.06 -7.65 2.60
CA ARG A 132 -18.27 -6.98 2.09
C ARG A 132 -18.66 -7.55 0.73
N LYS A 133 -19.95 -7.76 0.48
CA LYS A 133 -20.49 -8.27 -0.81
C LYS A 133 -21.13 -7.18 -1.68
N ASP A 134 -21.42 -6.03 -1.08
CA ASP A 134 -22.12 -4.88 -1.67
C ASP A 134 -21.16 -3.78 -2.16
N VAL A 135 -19.84 -4.03 -2.05
CA VAL A 135 -18.76 -3.16 -2.53
C VAL A 135 -18.12 -3.81 -3.75
N ALA A 136 -17.82 -3.02 -4.77
CA ALA A 136 -17.12 -3.50 -5.96
C ALA A 136 -15.60 -3.51 -5.69
N PHE A 137 -14.99 -4.70 -5.72
CA PHE A 137 -13.55 -4.87 -5.54
C PHE A 137 -12.86 -5.12 -6.87
N HIS A 138 -11.76 -4.40 -7.11
CA HIS A 138 -11.01 -4.40 -8.37
C HIS A 138 -9.54 -4.68 -8.13
N HIS A 139 -8.92 -5.43 -9.02
CA HIS A 139 -7.46 -5.52 -9.07
C HIS A 139 -6.91 -4.41 -9.97
N ILE A 140 -6.14 -3.49 -9.38
CA ILE A 140 -5.42 -2.44 -10.11
C ILE A 140 -4.00 -2.43 -9.59
N LEU A 141 -3.05 -2.80 -10.45
CA LEU A 141 -1.61 -2.77 -10.12
C LEU A 141 -1.18 -1.37 -9.70
N HIS A 142 -0.16 -1.28 -8.85
CA HIS A 142 0.49 0.01 -8.59
C HIS A 142 0.93 0.64 -9.91
N ALA A 143 0.58 1.91 -10.10
CA ALA A 143 1.04 2.65 -11.26
C ALA A 143 2.57 2.72 -11.25
N SER A 144 3.19 2.48 -12.41
CA SER A 144 4.61 2.70 -12.61
C SER A 144 4.79 3.78 -13.66
N HIS A 145 5.66 4.74 -13.37
CA HIS A 145 6.01 5.79 -14.33
C HIS A 145 6.85 5.19 -15.44
N GLU A 146 6.58 5.62 -16.67
CA GLU A 146 7.50 5.39 -17.78
C GLU A 146 8.83 6.04 -17.43
N ARG A 147 9.90 5.24 -17.41
CA ARG A 147 11.24 5.72 -17.05
C ARG A 147 12.02 5.96 -18.32
N THR A 148 12.70 7.11 -18.38
CA THR A 148 13.78 7.29 -19.35
C THR A 148 14.89 6.31 -19.00
N VAL A 149 15.18 5.38 -19.91
CA VAL A 149 16.23 4.37 -19.69
C VAL A 149 17.58 5.09 -19.72
N ARG A 150 18.22 5.20 -18.55
CA ARG A 150 19.63 5.63 -18.47
C ARG A 150 20.54 4.52 -19.00
N SER A 151 21.58 4.90 -19.73
CA SER A 151 22.59 3.96 -20.22
C SER A 151 23.34 3.32 -19.05
N TRP A 152 24.01 2.19 -19.29
CA TRP A 152 24.71 1.47 -18.23
C TRP A 152 25.84 2.29 -17.59
N ASP A 153 26.50 3.14 -18.38
CA ASP A 153 27.64 3.96 -17.95
C ASP A 153 27.20 5.16 -17.10
N GLU A 154 25.93 5.58 -17.20
CA GLU A 154 25.33 6.64 -16.37
C GLU A 154 24.79 6.13 -15.03
N ARG A 155 24.87 4.82 -14.77
CA ARG A 155 24.39 4.18 -13.53
C ARG A 155 25.56 3.93 -12.60
N ASP A 156 25.77 4.83 -11.64
CA ASP A 156 26.90 4.79 -10.72
C ASP A 156 26.63 4.01 -9.42
N ILE A 157 25.37 3.69 -9.10
CA ILE A 157 25.00 2.88 -7.94
C ILE A 157 25.00 1.40 -8.35
N PRO A 158 25.91 0.55 -7.82
CA PRO A 158 25.99 -0.85 -8.27
C PRO A 158 24.76 -1.65 -7.89
N ILE A 159 24.35 -1.58 -6.63
CA ILE A 159 23.21 -2.30 -6.08
C ILE A 159 22.49 -1.36 -5.14
N PHE A 160 21.18 -1.24 -5.30
CA PHE A 160 20.34 -0.37 -4.50
C PHE A 160 19.24 -1.16 -3.82
N LEU A 161 19.02 -0.85 -2.54
CA LEU A 161 17.94 -1.39 -1.74
C LEU A 161 17.20 -0.22 -1.07
N VAL A 162 15.89 -0.16 -1.29
CA VAL A 162 14.99 0.77 -0.60
C VAL A 162 14.01 -0.01 0.28
N GLY A 163 13.84 0.43 1.52
CA GLY A 163 12.87 -0.14 2.43
C GLY A 163 13.20 0.17 3.88
N ASN A 164 12.27 -0.13 4.78
CA ASN A 164 12.46 0.06 6.21
C ASN A 164 12.56 -1.30 6.91
N LEU A 165 13.47 -1.44 7.85
CA LEU A 165 13.43 -2.51 8.84
C LEU A 165 12.55 -2.01 10.00
N GLU A 166 11.29 -2.40 10.02
CA GLU A 166 10.32 -1.96 11.05
C GLU A 166 10.81 -2.34 12.44
N GLU A 167 11.23 -3.59 12.62
CA GLU A 167 11.87 -4.06 13.83
C GLU A 167 12.77 -5.27 13.51
N ASN A 168 13.72 -5.57 14.40
CA ASN A 168 14.42 -6.83 14.37
C ASN A 168 13.43 -8.02 14.52
N PRO A 169 13.45 -9.01 13.59
CA PRO A 169 12.52 -10.15 13.64
C PRO A 169 12.53 -10.95 14.95
N ALA A 170 13.67 -10.99 15.67
CA ALA A 170 13.75 -11.66 16.96
C ALA A 170 12.94 -10.95 18.05
N ALA A 171 12.91 -9.62 18.03
CA ALA A 171 12.09 -8.82 18.94
C ALA A 171 10.60 -8.98 18.61
N MET A 172 10.23 -8.99 17.33
CA MET A 172 8.85 -9.24 16.89
C MET A 172 8.33 -10.59 17.41
N LYS A 173 9.14 -11.65 17.30
CA LYS A 173 8.80 -12.98 17.86
C LYS A 173 8.59 -12.97 19.37
N HIS A 174 9.35 -12.16 20.11
CA HIS A 174 9.17 -12.02 21.54
C HIS A 174 7.79 -11.42 21.85
N ARG A 175 7.42 -10.34 21.15
CA ARG A 175 6.15 -9.62 21.32
C ARG A 175 4.92 -10.43 20.93
N TRP A 176 5.04 -11.46 20.09
CA TRP A 176 3.91 -12.36 19.80
C TRP A 176 3.32 -12.98 21.07
N LYS A 177 4.14 -13.28 22.08
CA LYS A 177 3.65 -13.81 23.36
C LYS A 177 2.81 -12.80 24.14
N GLU A 178 3.09 -11.52 23.98
CA GLU A 178 2.34 -10.43 24.62
C GLU A 178 0.93 -10.30 24.02
N GLN A 179 0.72 -10.80 22.80
CA GLN A 179 -0.59 -10.88 22.14
C GLN A 179 -1.41 -12.12 22.55
N GLY A 180 -0.82 -13.02 23.36
CA GLY A 180 -1.44 -14.26 23.82
C GLY A 180 -0.82 -15.53 23.24
N ASN A 181 -0.93 -16.62 23.99
CA ASN A 181 -0.29 -17.90 23.63
C ASN A 181 -0.80 -18.48 22.31
N ASP A 182 -2.11 -18.38 22.05
CA ASP A 182 -2.70 -18.89 20.81
C ASP A 182 -2.23 -18.08 19.59
N VAL A 183 -2.20 -16.74 19.69
CA VAL A 183 -1.65 -15.87 18.64
C VAL A 183 -0.19 -16.23 18.35
N ALA A 184 0.65 -16.35 19.38
CA ALA A 184 2.05 -16.71 19.20
C ALA A 184 2.25 -18.10 18.57
N ARG A 185 1.36 -19.05 18.88
CA ARG A 185 1.38 -20.40 18.33
C ARG A 185 1.01 -20.41 16.85
N VAL A 186 -0.08 -19.74 16.48
CA VAL A 186 -0.51 -19.60 15.08
C VAL A 186 0.54 -18.88 14.24
N LEU A 187 1.13 -17.78 14.73
CA LEU A 187 2.17 -17.04 13.99
C LEU A 187 3.44 -17.87 13.74
N ARG A 188 3.79 -18.80 14.65
CA ARG A 188 4.87 -19.77 14.42
C ARG A 188 4.50 -20.81 13.39
N GLU A 189 3.26 -21.28 13.40
CA GLU A 189 2.80 -22.22 12.38
C GLU A 189 2.72 -21.55 11.00
N MET A 190 2.30 -20.28 10.92
CA MET A 190 2.37 -19.50 9.68
C MET A 190 3.80 -19.44 9.11
N GLU A 191 4.82 -19.33 9.96
CA GLU A 191 6.22 -19.39 9.54
C GLU A 191 6.60 -20.75 8.96
N ILE A 192 6.07 -21.86 9.52
CA ILE A 192 6.29 -23.22 9.01
C ILE A 192 5.62 -23.38 7.66
N VAL A 193 4.33 -23.07 7.56
CA VAL A 193 3.53 -23.14 6.33
C VAL A 193 4.18 -22.34 5.20
N TYR A 194 4.59 -21.10 5.45
CA TYR A 194 5.24 -20.27 4.44
C TYR A 194 6.60 -20.83 3.98
N ARG A 195 7.36 -21.50 4.87
CA ARG A 195 8.62 -22.15 4.49
C ARG A 195 8.38 -23.40 3.64
N GLU A 196 7.30 -24.14 3.89
CA GLU A 196 6.89 -25.31 3.10
C GLU A 196 6.45 -24.89 1.69
N ASN A 197 5.77 -23.74 1.56
CA ASN A 197 5.34 -23.21 0.27
C ASN A 197 5.44 -21.67 0.21
N PRO A 198 6.58 -21.11 -0.21
CA PRO A 198 6.77 -19.64 -0.24
C PRO A 198 5.90 -18.90 -1.27
N LEU A 199 5.32 -19.59 -2.25
CA LEU A 199 4.48 -18.98 -3.28
C LEU A 199 3.00 -18.94 -2.89
N ILE A 200 2.64 -19.46 -1.71
CA ILE A 200 1.27 -19.45 -1.22
C ILE A 200 0.85 -18.03 -0.80
N ALA A 201 -0.41 -17.66 -1.06
CA ALA A 201 -0.94 -16.36 -0.67
C ALA A 201 -0.93 -16.17 0.86
N LEU A 202 -0.78 -14.94 1.34
CA LEU A 202 -0.72 -14.62 2.77
C LEU A 202 -1.95 -15.13 3.54
N GLU A 203 -3.13 -14.98 2.95
CA GLU A 203 -4.40 -15.44 3.52
C GLU A 203 -4.44 -16.95 3.66
N GLU A 204 -3.89 -17.67 2.68
CA GLU A 204 -3.79 -19.12 2.71
C GLU A 204 -2.77 -19.60 3.75
N VAL A 205 -1.65 -18.87 3.95
CA VAL A 205 -0.73 -19.12 5.08
C VAL A 205 -1.50 -19.08 6.39
N GLY A 206 -2.27 -18.01 6.62
CA GLY A 206 -3.03 -17.84 7.85
C GLY A 206 -4.11 -18.89 8.04
N ALA A 207 -4.86 -19.20 6.98
CA ALA A 207 -5.94 -20.18 7.03
C ALA A 207 -5.44 -21.60 7.29
N GLU A 208 -4.31 -21.98 6.68
CA GLU A 208 -3.64 -23.27 6.91
C GLU A 208 -3.12 -23.37 8.34
N ALA A 209 -2.41 -22.34 8.82
CA ALA A 209 -1.88 -22.32 10.18
C ALA A 209 -2.98 -22.40 11.24
N LEU A 210 -4.09 -21.69 11.04
CA LEU A 210 -5.26 -21.81 11.91
C LEU A 210 -5.82 -23.23 11.92
N ARG A 211 -5.97 -23.87 10.76
CA ARG A 211 -6.48 -25.25 10.67
C ARG A 211 -5.61 -26.26 11.43
N ARG A 212 -4.29 -26.03 11.45
CA ARG A 212 -3.32 -26.91 12.13
C ARG A 212 -3.31 -26.68 13.65
N GLU A 213 -3.43 -25.43 14.10
CA GLU A 213 -3.24 -25.09 15.52
C GLU A 213 -4.54 -24.92 16.33
N ILE A 214 -5.61 -24.43 15.70
CA ILE A 214 -6.84 -24.03 16.37
C ILE A 214 -8.05 -24.71 15.71
N GLN A 215 -8.75 -25.54 16.50
CA GLN A 215 -9.92 -26.30 16.02
C GLN A 215 -11.25 -25.53 16.08
N HIS A 216 -11.27 -24.32 16.67
CA HIS A 216 -12.47 -23.49 16.77
C HIS A 216 -12.45 -22.35 15.74
N GLN A 217 -13.64 -21.81 15.44
CA GLN A 217 -13.77 -20.68 14.52
C GLN A 217 -13.14 -19.42 15.11
N VAL A 218 -12.29 -18.76 14.31
CA VAL A 218 -11.72 -17.44 14.61
C VAL A 218 -12.51 -16.40 13.82
N ASP A 219 -12.86 -15.29 14.46
CA ASP A 219 -13.55 -14.20 13.79
C ASP A 219 -12.65 -13.51 12.75
N MET A 220 -13.26 -12.89 11.74
CA MET A 220 -12.53 -12.27 10.63
C MET A 220 -11.56 -11.18 11.09
N ARG A 221 -11.89 -10.39 12.12
CA ARG A 221 -11.02 -9.29 12.59
C ARG A 221 -9.76 -9.86 13.23
N SER A 222 -9.90 -10.87 14.07
CA SER A 222 -8.77 -11.59 14.67
C SER A 222 -7.90 -12.25 13.59
N PHE A 223 -8.51 -12.86 12.57
CA PHE A 223 -7.79 -13.43 11.44
C PHE A 223 -6.95 -12.39 10.69
N LEU A 224 -7.53 -11.25 10.32
CA LEU A 224 -6.81 -10.18 9.62
C LEU A 224 -5.66 -9.61 10.46
N ASN A 225 -5.82 -9.53 11.78
CA ASN A 225 -4.74 -9.10 12.68
C ASN A 225 -3.56 -10.08 12.65
N LEU A 226 -3.81 -11.39 12.60
CA LEU A 226 -2.74 -12.39 12.42
C LEU A 226 -1.98 -12.17 11.12
N LEU A 227 -2.69 -11.89 10.01
CA LEU A 227 -2.06 -11.60 8.71
C LEU A 227 -1.15 -10.37 8.78
N VAL A 228 -1.59 -9.28 9.43
CA VAL A 228 -0.79 -8.06 9.61
C VAL A 228 0.48 -8.33 10.42
N LEU A 229 0.36 -9.05 11.54
CA LEU A 229 1.50 -9.37 12.40
C LEU A 229 2.53 -10.24 11.67
N PHE A 230 2.05 -11.24 10.93
CA PHE A 230 2.91 -12.11 10.15
C PHE A 230 3.56 -11.40 8.97
N ASP A 231 2.82 -10.60 8.21
CA ASP A 231 3.34 -9.88 7.05
C ASP A 231 4.48 -8.92 7.43
N ARG A 232 4.28 -8.12 8.48
CA ARG A 232 5.33 -7.23 9.02
C ARG A 232 6.58 -8.00 9.45
N TYR A 233 6.39 -9.13 10.12
CA TYR A 233 7.47 -10.02 10.52
C TYR A 233 8.23 -10.56 9.30
N ASN A 234 7.50 -11.10 8.32
CA ASN A 234 8.09 -11.75 7.17
C ASN A 234 8.81 -10.75 6.24
N ARG A 235 8.25 -9.55 6.03
CA ARG A 235 8.95 -8.44 5.36
C ARG A 235 10.30 -8.13 6.03
N SER A 236 10.33 -8.07 7.36
CA SER A 236 11.56 -7.81 8.13
C SER A 236 12.56 -8.96 8.03
N VAL A 237 12.08 -10.22 8.01
CA VAL A 237 12.92 -11.41 7.78
C VAL A 237 13.54 -11.40 6.39
N CYS A 238 12.74 -11.18 5.34
CA CYS A 238 13.21 -11.14 3.95
C CYS A 238 14.27 -10.06 3.76
N ARG A 239 14.02 -8.83 4.24
CA ARG A 239 14.96 -7.70 4.22
C ARG A 239 16.29 -8.04 4.88
N LYS A 240 16.25 -8.57 6.12
CA LYS A 240 17.45 -8.93 6.87
C LYS A 240 18.22 -10.06 6.20
N ARG A 241 17.52 -11.11 5.77
CA ARG A 241 18.10 -12.29 5.12
C ARG A 241 18.83 -11.92 3.83
N LEU A 242 18.27 -11.01 3.04
CA LEU A 242 18.90 -10.51 1.82
C LEU A 242 20.27 -9.89 2.14
N LEU A 243 20.32 -8.88 3.02
CA LEU A 243 21.58 -8.20 3.36
C LEU A 243 22.60 -9.17 3.99
N ASP A 244 22.14 -10.07 4.85
CA ASP A 244 23.00 -11.11 5.45
C ASP A 244 23.57 -12.09 4.40
N ALA A 245 22.94 -12.23 3.23
CA ALA A 245 23.39 -13.11 2.14
C ALA A 245 24.35 -12.43 1.14
N ILE A 246 24.45 -11.09 1.16
CA ILE A 246 25.34 -10.32 0.27
C ILE A 246 26.28 -9.35 1.02
N PRO A 247 26.92 -9.77 2.14
CA PRO A 247 27.69 -8.87 3.01
C PRO A 247 28.89 -8.24 2.29
N ASP A 248 29.37 -8.89 1.23
CA ASP A 248 30.55 -8.50 0.47
C ASP A 248 30.26 -7.68 -0.80
N LEU A 249 29.01 -7.30 -1.04
CA LEU A 249 28.63 -6.48 -2.19
C LEU A 249 28.46 -5.00 -1.80
N PRO A 250 28.79 -4.06 -2.72
CA PRO A 250 28.62 -2.63 -2.49
C PRO A 250 27.14 -2.24 -2.68
N VAL A 251 26.35 -2.40 -1.61
CA VAL A 251 24.92 -2.09 -1.59
C VAL A 251 24.70 -0.70 -1.00
N THR A 252 23.96 0.15 -1.69
CA THR A 252 23.41 1.39 -1.12
C THR A 252 22.01 1.10 -0.57
N VAL A 253 21.82 1.38 0.72
CA VAL A 253 20.61 1.10 1.47
C VAL A 253 19.97 2.40 1.93
N VAL A 254 18.70 2.60 1.58
CA VAL A 254 17.89 3.76 1.93
C VAL A 254 16.65 3.34 2.72
N GLY A 255 16.30 4.15 3.73
CA GLY A 255 15.20 3.93 4.66
C GLY A 255 15.68 3.83 6.11
N ASN A 256 14.76 3.54 7.03
CA ASN A 256 15.09 3.29 8.43
C ASN A 256 15.61 1.85 8.61
N TRP A 257 16.85 1.70 9.09
CA TRP A 257 17.52 0.43 9.34
C TRP A 257 18.19 0.36 10.71
N ASP A 258 17.70 1.11 11.69
CA ASP A 258 18.31 1.22 13.01
C ASP A 258 18.43 -0.13 13.75
N GLY A 259 17.56 -1.10 13.41
CA GLY A 259 17.62 -2.46 13.93
C GLY A 259 18.64 -3.40 13.26
N TYR A 260 19.37 -2.96 12.23
CA TYR A 260 20.35 -3.78 11.52
C TYR A 260 21.76 -3.66 12.13
N PRO A 261 22.43 -4.76 12.51
CA PRO A 261 23.68 -4.69 13.27
C PRO A 261 24.82 -4.00 12.51
N ALA A 262 25.53 -3.08 13.17
CA ALA A 262 26.57 -2.25 12.55
C ALA A 262 27.75 -3.09 12.04
N GLU A 263 28.11 -4.15 12.77
CA GLU A 263 29.18 -5.10 12.41
C GLU A 263 28.89 -5.87 11.12
N LYS A 264 27.62 -5.95 10.70
CA LYS A 264 27.21 -6.59 9.44
C LYS A 264 27.19 -5.64 8.24
N ARG A 265 27.52 -4.36 8.41
CA ARG A 265 27.43 -3.32 7.36
C ARG A 265 28.69 -3.17 6.50
N ALA A 266 29.64 -4.11 6.56
CA ALA A 266 31.03 -3.92 6.13
C ALA A 266 31.24 -3.27 4.74
N LYS A 267 30.40 -3.57 3.74
CA LYS A 267 30.44 -2.93 2.41
C LYS A 267 29.14 -2.23 2.00
N ALA A 268 28.13 -2.26 2.86
CA ALA A 268 26.85 -1.61 2.60
C ALA A 268 26.86 -0.17 3.13
N SER A 269 26.43 0.78 2.32
CA SER A 269 26.27 2.19 2.70
C SER A 269 24.83 2.43 3.10
N PHE A 270 24.59 2.79 4.37
CA PHE A 270 23.27 3.11 4.89
C PHE A 270 23.11 4.63 4.93
N LEU A 271 22.19 5.18 4.13
CA LEU A 271 21.97 6.62 4.01
C LEU A 271 20.85 7.16 4.91
N GLY A 272 20.07 6.27 5.53
CA GLY A 272 18.88 6.63 6.29
C GLY A 272 17.68 6.93 5.39
N PRO A 273 16.57 7.45 5.97
CA PRO A 273 15.38 7.85 5.22
C PRO A 273 15.65 9.08 4.32
N VAL A 274 15.11 9.06 3.11
CA VAL A 274 15.14 10.18 2.15
C VAL A 274 13.79 10.29 1.45
N ASP A 275 13.51 11.44 0.82
CA ASP A 275 12.24 11.69 0.14
C ASP A 275 12.08 10.93 -1.17
N SER A 276 10.84 10.70 -1.59
CA SER A 276 10.50 9.90 -2.77
C SER A 276 11.19 10.34 -4.07
N PRO A 277 11.31 11.65 -4.39
CA PRO A 277 12.03 12.07 -5.60
C PRO A 277 13.50 11.64 -5.59
N VAL A 278 14.15 11.65 -4.42
CA VAL A 278 15.54 11.20 -4.26
C VAL A 278 15.63 9.69 -4.44
N VAL A 279 14.69 8.93 -3.87
CA VAL A 279 14.60 7.48 -4.12
C VAL A 279 14.45 7.19 -5.61
N ALA A 280 13.57 7.90 -6.31
CA ALA A 280 13.34 7.72 -7.74
C ALA A 280 14.61 8.02 -8.57
N GLU A 281 15.35 9.07 -8.22
CA GLU A 281 16.63 9.38 -8.85
C GLU A 281 17.68 8.28 -8.61
N MET A 282 17.81 7.80 -7.37
CA MET A 282 18.74 6.73 -7.02
C MET A 282 18.39 5.43 -7.74
N VAL A 283 17.11 5.07 -7.83
CA VAL A 283 16.63 3.95 -8.66
C VAL A 283 17.06 4.10 -10.11
N GLY A 284 16.96 5.31 -10.69
CA GLY A 284 17.42 5.58 -12.05
C GLY A 284 18.95 5.45 -12.25
N ARG A 285 19.72 5.76 -11.20
CA ARG A 285 21.19 5.63 -11.14
C ARG A 285 21.67 4.21 -10.81
N SER A 286 20.76 3.29 -10.51
CA SER A 286 21.10 1.95 -10.04
C SER A 286 21.26 0.95 -11.18
N LYS A 287 22.32 0.15 -11.14
CA LYS A 287 22.50 -1.00 -12.06
C LYS A 287 21.56 -2.14 -11.69
N ILE A 288 21.43 -2.42 -10.40
CA ILE A 288 20.53 -3.44 -9.84
C ILE A 288 19.71 -2.80 -8.71
N VAL A 289 18.38 -2.97 -8.75
CA VAL A 289 17.48 -2.62 -7.64
C VAL A 289 16.96 -3.91 -7.04
N LEU A 290 17.17 -4.10 -5.75
CA LEU A 290 16.76 -5.30 -5.03
C LEU A 290 15.31 -5.17 -4.55
N ASP A 291 14.49 -6.14 -4.93
CA ASP A 291 13.18 -6.36 -4.33
C ASP A 291 13.32 -7.33 -3.14
N VAL A 292 12.72 -6.94 -2.02
CA VAL A 292 12.77 -7.63 -0.72
C VAL A 292 11.39 -7.97 -0.20
N LEU A 293 10.36 -7.77 -1.02
CA LEU A 293 9.00 -8.15 -0.66
C LEU A 293 8.90 -9.69 -0.56
N PRO A 294 8.11 -10.19 0.40
CA PRO A 294 7.71 -11.59 0.41
C PRO A 294 7.14 -12.03 -0.94
N THR A 295 7.38 -13.29 -1.31
CA THR A 295 7.03 -13.82 -2.63
C THR A 295 5.52 -13.85 -2.90
N TYR A 296 4.69 -13.87 -1.85
CA TYR A 296 3.23 -13.76 -1.97
C TYR A 296 2.73 -12.38 -2.44
N TYR A 297 3.60 -11.38 -2.58
CA TYR A 297 3.26 -10.12 -3.27
C TYR A 297 3.40 -10.22 -4.80
N GLY A 298 4.12 -11.22 -5.30
CA GLY A 298 4.34 -11.44 -6.74
C GLY A 298 3.41 -12.47 -7.38
N SER A 299 2.49 -13.07 -6.61
CA SER A 299 1.52 -14.10 -7.02
C SER A 299 0.16 -13.53 -7.38
#